data_AF-A0A1W6KXZ9-F1
#
_entry.id   AF-A0A1W6KXZ9-F1
#
_cell.length_a   1.000
_cell.length_b   1.000
_cell.length_c   1.000
_cell.angle_alpha   90.00
_cell.angle_beta   90.00
_cell.angle_gamma   90.00
#
_symmetry.space_group_name_H-M   'P 1'
#
loop_
_entity.id
_entity.type
_entity.pdbx_description
1 polymer ?
#
loop_
_entity_poly.entity_id
_entity_poly.type
_entity_poly.pdbx_seq_one_letter_code
_entity_poly.pdbx_strand_id
1 'polypeptide(L)'
;MFIEVIRNTPFLVQLFFIFFGLPSLGLKFSVSFAAIAALTVNTAAYIAEVLRGGVDGLPYGQIEAGKALGLNRRQIFFDIILKPSVRAVYPGLSAQFVLLMLTSSVVASISAPELTYSAQMIESQSFRSFEVYFVVTGIYLALSICISSFLRLFGRLYFSYPTK
;
A
#
# COMPACT_ATOMS: atom_id res chain seq x y z
N MET A 1 13.13 6.30 -12.06
CA MET A 1 12.29 7.33 -12.72
C MET A 1 10.79 7.22 -12.40
N PHE A 2 10.01 6.26 -12.93
CA PHE A 2 8.54 6.22 -12.67
C PHE A 2 8.19 6.15 -11.17
N ILE A 3 8.82 5.22 -10.43
CA ILE A 3 8.61 5.04 -8.98
C ILE A 3 8.93 6.34 -8.22
N GLU A 4 10.01 7.02 -8.57
CA GLU A 4 10.41 8.27 -7.92
C GLU A 4 9.41 9.39 -8.21
N VAL A 5 8.90 9.51 -9.44
CA VAL A 5 7.90 10.55 -9.77
C VAL A 5 6.64 10.35 -8.94
N ILE A 6 6.13 9.11 -8.86
CA ILE A 6 4.90 8.81 -8.11
C ILE A 6 5.11 9.02 -6.60
N ARG A 7 6.27 8.66 -6.06
CA ARG A 7 6.56 8.83 -4.62
C ARG A 7 6.84 10.28 -4.24
N ASN A 8 7.36 11.09 -5.16
CA ASN A 8 7.69 12.50 -4.93
C ASN A 8 6.55 13.46 -5.31
N THR A 9 5.37 12.95 -5.69
CA THR A 9 4.20 13.78 -5.98
C THR A 9 3.05 13.46 -5.01
N PRO A 10 2.31 14.47 -4.52
CA PRO A 10 1.21 14.25 -3.59
C PRO A 10 0.09 13.38 -4.21
N PHE A 11 -0.43 12.43 -3.44
CA PHE A 11 -1.51 11.55 -3.89
C PHE A 11 -2.76 12.32 -4.34
N LEU A 12 -3.15 13.37 -3.62
CA LEU A 12 -4.30 14.20 -3.99
C LEU A 12 -4.16 14.83 -5.38
N VAL A 13 -2.94 15.27 -5.74
CA VAL A 13 -2.66 15.83 -7.07
C VAL A 13 -2.76 14.75 -8.15
N GLN A 14 -2.25 13.54 -7.88
CA GLN A 14 -2.39 12.40 -8.80
C GLN A 14 -3.87 12.04 -9.02
N LEU A 15 -4.66 12.01 -7.95
CA LEU A 15 -6.08 11.74 -8.00
C LEU A 15 -6.82 12.77 -8.86
N PHE A 16 -6.58 14.07 -8.64
CA PHE A 16 -7.18 15.12 -9.44
C PHE A 16 -6.73 15.11 -10.89
N PHE A 17 -5.47 14.78 -11.17
CA PHE A 17 -5.01 14.62 -12.54
C PHE A 17 -5.74 13.49 -13.26
N ILE A 18 -5.94 12.35 -12.59
CA ILE A 18 -6.66 11.21 -13.16
C ILE A 18 -8.16 11.53 -13.34
N PHE A 19 -8.78 12.19 -12.36
CA PHE A 19 -10.21 12.44 -12.38
C PHE A 19 -10.63 13.65 -13.23
N PHE A 20 -9.86 14.74 -13.24
CA PHE A 20 -10.18 15.96 -13.99
C PHE A 20 -9.34 16.13 -15.26
N GLY A 21 -8.07 15.70 -15.25
CA GLY A 21 -7.15 15.87 -16.39
C GLY A 21 -7.41 14.89 -17.53
N LEU A 22 -7.55 13.59 -17.25
CA LEU A 22 -7.81 12.57 -18.30
C LEU A 22 -9.12 12.81 -19.07
N PRO A 23 -10.23 13.25 -18.44
CA PRO A 23 -11.43 13.63 -19.19
C PRO A 23 -11.24 14.76 -20.19
N SER A 24 -10.34 15.72 -19.93
CA SER A 24 -10.01 16.77 -20.90
C SER A 24 -9.30 16.24 -22.15
N LEU A 25 -8.74 15.03 -22.08
CA LEU A 25 -8.13 14.31 -23.20
C LEU A 25 -9.10 13.32 -23.87
N GLY A 26 -10.37 13.31 -23.46
CA GLY A 26 -11.42 12.44 -24.00
C GLY A 26 -11.61 11.12 -23.25
N LEU A 27 -10.81 10.84 -22.21
CA LEU A 27 -10.92 9.62 -21.40
C LEU A 27 -11.75 9.89 -20.14
N LYS A 28 -13.06 9.63 -20.21
CA LYS A 28 -13.98 9.78 -19.08
C LYS A 28 -14.06 8.49 -18.28
N PHE A 29 -13.81 8.58 -16.98
CA PHE A 29 -13.91 7.47 -16.05
C PHE A 29 -15.03 7.70 -15.03
N SER A 30 -15.59 6.62 -14.50
CA SER A 30 -16.44 6.72 -13.32
C SER A 30 -15.60 7.12 -12.10
N VAL A 31 -16.24 7.76 -11.12
CA VAL A 31 -15.59 8.19 -9.87
C VAL A 31 -14.88 7.01 -9.19
N SER A 32 -15.56 5.87 -9.08
CA SER A 32 -14.99 4.66 -8.47
C SER A 32 -13.78 4.14 -9.23
N PHE A 33 -13.82 4.15 -10.56
CA PHE A 33 -12.69 3.71 -11.37
C PHE A 33 -11.49 4.65 -11.21
N ALA A 34 -11.70 5.96 -11.26
CA ALA A 34 -10.65 6.95 -11.07
C ALA A 34 -10.00 6.83 -9.68
N ALA A 35 -10.80 6.63 -8.62
CA ALA A 35 -10.32 6.39 -7.27
C ALA A 35 -9.45 5.12 -7.19
N ILE A 36 -9.93 3.99 -7.71
CA ILE A 36 -9.20 2.73 -7.71
C ILE A 36 -7.91 2.85 -8.54
N ALA A 37 -7.96 3.48 -9.71
CA ALA A 37 -6.81 3.65 -10.58
C ALA A 37 -5.73 4.52 -9.90
N ALA A 38 -6.12 5.65 -9.30
CA ALA A 38 -5.20 6.52 -8.57
C ALA A 38 -4.55 5.79 -7.39
N LEU A 39 -5.35 5.13 -6.56
CA LEU A 39 -4.84 4.36 -5.41
C LEU A 39 -3.90 3.23 -5.88
N THR A 40 -4.23 2.56 -6.97
CA THR A 40 -3.43 1.47 -7.54
C THR A 40 -2.08 1.97 -8.02
N VAL A 41 -2.05 3.06 -8.79
CA VAL A 41 -0.80 3.65 -9.30
C VAL A 41 0.10 4.10 -8.15
N ASN A 42 -0.49 4.77 -7.16
CA ASN A 42 0.24 5.23 -5.99
C ASN A 42 0.83 4.05 -5.22
N THR A 43 -0.01 3.10 -4.82
CA THR A 43 0.38 1.93 -4.03
C THR A 43 1.39 1.05 -4.75
N ALA A 44 1.25 0.86 -6.07
CA ALA A 44 2.17 0.04 -6.85
C ALA A 44 3.60 0.58 -6.80
N ALA A 45 3.79 1.91 -6.85
CA ALA A 45 5.11 2.51 -6.72
C ALA A 45 5.72 2.28 -5.34
N TYR A 46 4.94 2.40 -4.26
CA TYR A 46 5.42 2.13 -2.90
C TYR A 46 5.71 0.65 -2.66
N ILE A 47 4.85 -0.25 -3.14
CA ILE A 47 5.08 -1.70 -3.05
C ILE A 47 6.34 -2.09 -3.83
N ALA A 48 6.54 -1.56 -5.03
CA ALA A 48 7.74 -1.84 -5.83
C ALA A 48 9.02 -1.46 -5.09
N GLU A 49 9.03 -0.34 -4.37
CA GLU A 49 10.17 0.06 -3.55
C GLU A 49 10.38 -0.86 -2.35
N VAL A 50 9.30 -1.25 -1.67
CA VAL A 50 9.38 -2.21 -0.56
C VAL A 50 9.98 -3.54 -1.05
N LEU A 51 9.52 -4.03 -2.21
CA LEU A 51 10.04 -5.25 -2.82
C LEU A 51 11.52 -5.10 -3.20
N ARG A 52 11.90 -3.98 -3.79
CA ARG A 52 13.29 -3.67 -4.15
C ARG A 52 14.19 -3.66 -2.92
N GLY A 53 13.79 -2.97 -1.85
CA GLY A 53 14.54 -2.92 -0.59
C GLY A 53 14.72 -4.29 0.07
N GLY A 54 13.75 -5.20 -0.08
CA GLY A 54 13.88 -6.56 0.44
C GLY A 54 14.81 -7.48 -0.37
N VAL A 55 14.93 -7.26 -1.68
CA VAL A 55 15.87 -8.02 -2.53
C VAL A 55 17.28 -7.46 -2.41
N ASP A 56 17.44 -6.13 -2.42
CA ASP A 56 18.74 -5.44 -2.32
C ASP A 56 19.38 -5.63 -0.92
N GLY A 57 18.57 -5.93 0.11
CA GLY A 57 19.06 -6.19 1.46
C GLY A 57 19.75 -7.55 1.65
N LEU A 58 19.80 -8.39 0.61
CA LEU A 58 20.33 -9.74 0.71
C LEU A 58 21.87 -9.77 0.49
N PRO A 59 22.67 -10.42 1.35
CA PRO A 59 24.11 -10.48 1.17
C PRO A 59 24.48 -11.25 -0.11
N TYR A 60 25.26 -10.61 -1.00
CA TYR A 60 25.74 -11.24 -2.24
C TYR A 60 26.48 -12.58 -2.01
N GLY A 61 27.15 -12.72 -0.86
CA GLY A 61 27.84 -13.96 -0.47
C GLY A 61 26.94 -15.20 -0.38
N GLN A 62 25.63 -15.05 -0.10
CA GLN A 62 24.72 -16.20 -0.10
C GLN A 62 24.49 -16.75 -1.51
N ILE A 63 24.44 -15.87 -2.51
CA ILE A 63 24.30 -16.24 -3.92
C ILE A 63 25.58 -16.93 -4.41
N GLU A 64 26.75 -16.43 -4.02
CA GLU A 64 28.04 -17.02 -4.36
C GLU A 64 28.25 -18.39 -3.69
N ALA A 65 27.87 -18.54 -2.42
CA ALA A 65 27.88 -19.83 -1.73
C ALA A 65 26.98 -20.85 -2.42
N GLY A 66 25.77 -20.45 -2.86
CA GLY A 66 24.89 -21.32 -3.62
C GLY A 66 25.49 -21.80 -4.93
N LYS A 67 26.20 -20.91 -5.65
CA LYS A 67 26.96 -21.29 -6.86
C LYS A 67 28.10 -22.25 -6.54
N ALA A 68 28.85 -22.01 -5.46
CA ALA A 68 29.96 -22.87 -5.04
C ALA A 68 29.49 -24.28 -4.63
N LEU A 69 28.27 -24.40 -4.10
CA LEU A 69 27.63 -25.67 -3.76
C LEU A 69 27.01 -26.39 -4.98
N GLY A 70 27.16 -25.85 -6.19
CA GLY A 70 26.64 -26.46 -7.42
C GLY A 70 25.13 -26.35 -7.58
N LEU A 71 24.45 -25.45 -6.86
CA LEU A 71 23.01 -25.24 -7.01
C LEU A 71 22.71 -24.65 -8.39
N ASN A 72 21.62 -25.11 -8.99
CA ASN A 72 21.15 -24.57 -10.26
C ASN A 72 20.51 -23.18 -10.06
N ARG A 73 20.38 -22.41 -11.14
CA ARG A 73 19.84 -21.03 -11.07
C ARG A 73 18.45 -20.94 -10.45
N ARG A 74 17.61 -21.98 -10.61
CA ARG A 74 16.26 -22.02 -10.05
C ARG A 74 16.30 -22.21 -8.53
N GLN A 75 17.12 -23.13 -8.03
CA GLN A 75 17.34 -23.34 -6.59
C GLN A 75 17.87 -22.06 -5.94
N ILE A 76 18.87 -21.42 -6.55
CA ILE A 76 19.40 -20.15 -6.04
C ILE A 76 18.29 -19.09 -5.97
N PHE A 77 17.48 -18.95 -7.02
CA PHE A 77 16.39 -17.97 -7.01
C PHE A 77 15.32 -18.28 -5.95
N PHE A 78 14.79 -19.49 -5.90
CA PHE A 78 13.69 -19.82 -4.99
C PHE A 78 14.13 -19.97 -3.53
N ASP A 79 15.25 -20.64 -3.27
CA ASP A 79 15.67 -21.00 -1.92
C ASP A 79 16.52 -19.91 -1.26
N ILE A 80 17.39 -19.25 -2.03
CA ILE A 80 18.32 -18.26 -1.49
C ILE A 80 17.75 -16.84 -1.61
N ILE A 81 17.15 -16.48 -2.75
CA ILE A 81 16.67 -15.10 -2.97
C ILE A 81 15.23 -14.93 -2.49
N LEU A 82 14.29 -15.70 -3.05
CA LEU A 82 12.86 -15.44 -2.91
C LEU A 82 12.38 -15.64 -1.48
N LYS A 83 12.65 -16.80 -0.87
CA LYS A 83 12.16 -17.12 0.49
C LYS A 83 12.61 -16.09 1.54
N PRO A 84 13.90 -15.71 1.64
CA PRO A 84 14.32 -14.67 2.58
C PRO A 84 13.78 -13.28 2.23
N SER A 85 13.76 -12.91 0.93
CA SER A 85 13.25 -11.62 0.49
C SER A 85 11.78 -11.43 0.86
N VAL A 86 10.93 -12.46 0.68
CA VAL A 86 9.51 -12.42 1.04
C VAL A 86 9.33 -12.14 2.54
N ARG A 87 10.17 -12.74 3.40
CA ARG A 87 10.17 -12.44 4.84
C ARG A 87 10.58 -10.99 5.11
N ALA A 88 11.62 -10.51 4.45
CA ALA A 88 12.16 -9.17 4.66
C ALA A 88 11.15 -8.07 4.25
N VAL A 89 10.40 -8.29 3.17
CA VAL A 89 9.42 -7.31 2.66
C VAL A 89 8.10 -7.31 3.44
N TYR A 90 7.75 -8.42 4.10
CA TYR A 90 6.43 -8.59 4.72
C TYR A 90 6.03 -7.48 5.72
N PRO A 91 6.90 -7.03 6.64
CA PRO A 91 6.59 -5.90 7.52
C PRO A 91 6.29 -4.60 6.73
N GLY A 92 7.06 -4.35 5.66
CA GLY A 92 6.85 -3.21 4.78
C GLY A 92 5.52 -3.27 4.03
N LEU A 93 5.18 -4.43 3.47
CA LEU A 93 3.89 -4.65 2.80
C LEU A 93 2.71 -4.48 3.77
N SER A 94 2.85 -4.98 4.99
CA SER A 94 1.83 -4.84 6.03
C SER A 94 1.57 -3.37 6.38
N ALA A 95 2.63 -2.57 6.49
CA ALA A 95 2.53 -1.14 6.72
C ALA A 95 1.87 -0.42 5.53
N GLN A 96 2.23 -0.78 4.29
CA GLN A 96 1.62 -0.21 3.08
C GLN A 96 0.12 -0.50 2.98
N PHE A 97 -0.34 -1.67 3.43
CA PHE A 97 -1.77 -1.99 3.43
C PHE A 97 -2.57 -1.10 4.39
N VAL A 98 -2.04 -0.85 5.60
CA VAL A 98 -2.65 0.10 6.55
C VAL A 98 -2.63 1.52 5.99
N LEU A 99 -1.52 1.93 5.37
CA LEU A 99 -1.39 3.25 4.77
C LEU A 99 -2.37 3.45 3.61
N LEU A 100 -2.57 2.43 2.76
CA LEU A 100 -3.58 2.44 1.70
C LEU A 100 -4.98 2.67 2.25
N MET A 101 -5.33 2.00 3.36
CA MET A 101 -6.62 2.15 4.02
C MET A 101 -6.85 3.56 4.56
N LEU A 102 -5.81 4.21 5.10
CA LEU A 102 -5.90 5.61 5.54
C LEU A 102 -5.94 6.58 4.36
N THR A 103 -5.13 6.32 3.32
CA THR A 103 -5.00 7.17 2.14
C THR A 103 -6.26 7.17 1.27
N SER A 104 -7.06 6.10 1.33
CA SER A 104 -8.34 6.05 0.62
C SER A 104 -9.33 7.13 1.08
N SER A 105 -9.21 7.65 2.31
CA SER A 105 -10.01 8.80 2.77
C SER A 105 -9.92 10.02 1.83
N VAL A 106 -8.77 10.20 1.18
CA VAL A 106 -8.53 11.32 0.26
C VAL A 106 -9.42 11.22 -0.98
N VAL A 107 -9.88 10.03 -1.38
CA VAL A 107 -10.76 9.88 -2.55
C VAL A 107 -12.17 10.43 -2.32
N ALA A 108 -12.56 10.73 -1.06
CA ALA A 108 -13.77 11.49 -0.76
C ALA A 108 -13.80 12.86 -1.45
N SER A 109 -12.64 13.45 -1.73
CA SER A 109 -12.51 14.75 -2.39
C SER A 109 -13.08 14.78 -3.82
N ILE A 110 -13.20 13.62 -4.47
CA ILE A 110 -13.86 13.46 -5.78
C ILE A 110 -15.25 12.82 -5.65
N SER A 111 -15.83 12.83 -4.44
CA SER A 111 -17.12 12.23 -4.12
C SER A 111 -17.17 10.70 -4.32
N ALA A 112 -16.03 10.01 -4.16
CA ALA A 112 -16.00 8.56 -4.18
C ALA A 112 -16.67 7.99 -2.91
N PRO A 113 -17.55 6.97 -3.03
CA PRO A 113 -18.26 6.41 -1.89
C PRO A 113 -17.29 5.62 -0.99
N GLU A 114 -16.87 6.23 0.11
CA GLU A 114 -16.13 5.60 1.19
C GLU A 114 -16.53 6.19 2.57
N LEU A 115 -15.75 5.89 3.62
CA LEU A 115 -16.09 6.24 5.00
C LEU A 115 -16.06 7.76 5.26
N THR A 116 -15.04 8.46 4.78
CA THR A 116 -14.95 9.93 4.89
C THR A 116 -16.03 10.63 4.05
N TYR A 117 -16.39 10.10 2.88
CA TYR A 117 -17.53 10.58 2.09
C TYR A 117 -18.84 10.45 2.88
N SER A 118 -19.05 9.32 3.54
CA SER A 118 -20.22 9.10 4.39
C SER A 118 -20.25 10.09 5.57
N ALA A 119 -19.08 10.40 6.14
CA ALA A 119 -18.93 11.44 7.16
C ALA A 119 -19.34 12.82 6.66
N GLN A 120 -18.82 13.25 5.50
CA GLN A 120 -19.17 14.52 4.86
C GLN A 120 -20.67 14.64 4.59
N MET A 121 -21.31 13.54 4.18
CA MET A 121 -22.74 13.51 3.92
C MET A 121 -23.57 13.69 5.20
N ILE A 122 -23.16 13.10 6.32
CA ILE A 122 -23.82 13.28 7.62
C ILE A 122 -23.55 14.68 8.17
N GLU A 123 -22.32 15.18 8.02
CA GLU A 123 -21.91 16.50 8.47
C GLU A 123 -22.71 17.59 7.75
N SER A 124 -22.87 17.50 6.43
CA SER A 124 -23.67 18.48 5.66
C SER A 124 -25.17 18.51 6.02
N GLN A 125 -25.71 17.42 6.59
CA GLN A 125 -27.10 17.34 7.02
C GLN A 125 -27.30 17.76 8.48
N SER A 126 -26.32 17.47 9.34
CA SER A 126 -26.41 17.68 10.79
C SER A 126 -25.70 18.95 11.26
N PHE A 127 -24.82 19.53 10.45
CA PHE A 127 -23.93 20.65 10.77
C PHE A 127 -23.06 20.41 12.03
N ARG A 128 -22.80 19.15 12.35
CA ARG A 128 -22.07 18.69 13.54
C ARG A 128 -20.70 18.14 13.16
N SER A 129 -19.80 19.01 12.71
CA SER A 129 -18.52 18.59 12.17
C SER A 129 -17.64 17.93 13.25
N PHE A 130 -17.63 18.46 14.48
CA PHE A 130 -16.78 17.92 15.55
C PHE A 130 -17.17 16.49 15.92
N GLU A 131 -18.45 16.23 16.22
CA GLU A 131 -18.92 14.90 16.62
C GLU A 131 -18.73 13.86 15.50
N VAL A 132 -19.02 14.24 14.25
CA VAL A 132 -18.90 13.35 13.10
C VAL A 132 -17.44 12.95 12.87
N TYR A 133 -16.52 13.92 12.79
CA TYR A 133 -15.11 13.61 12.53
C TYR A 133 -14.43 12.94 13.74
N PHE A 134 -14.90 13.19 14.97
CA PHE A 134 -14.44 12.44 16.15
C PHE A 134 -14.77 10.95 16.05
N VAL A 135 -16.02 10.62 15.71
CA VAL A 135 -16.46 9.22 15.52
C VAL A 135 -15.71 8.57 14.37
N VAL A 136 -15.60 9.25 13.23
CA VAL A 136 -14.93 8.73 12.03
C VAL A 136 -13.44 8.48 12.27
N THR A 137 -12.77 9.38 13.00
CA THR A 137 -11.39 9.17 13.43
C THR A 137 -11.27 7.93 14.31
N GLY A 138 -12.21 7.73 15.25
CA GLY A 138 -12.28 6.52 16.06
C GLY A 138 -12.45 5.24 15.22
N ILE A 139 -13.29 5.28 14.18
CA ILE A 139 -13.48 4.15 13.26
C ILE A 139 -12.20 3.85 12.46
N TYR A 140 -11.56 4.87 11.86
CA TYR A 140 -10.28 4.68 11.16
C TYR A 140 -9.20 4.12 12.08
N LEU A 141 -9.12 4.60 13.32
CA LEU A 141 -8.17 4.10 14.32
C LEU A 141 -8.44 2.63 14.66
N ALA A 142 -9.70 2.28 14.92
CA ALA A 142 -10.09 0.90 15.21
C ALA A 142 -9.79 -0.05 14.04
N LEU A 143 -10.11 0.36 12.81
CA LEU A 143 -9.79 -0.38 11.59
C LEU A 143 -8.29 -0.55 11.41
N SER A 144 -7.51 0.52 11.60
CA SER A 144 -6.05 0.50 11.51
C SER A 144 -5.44 -0.47 12.52
N ILE A 145 -5.87 -0.44 13.78
CA ILE A 145 -5.40 -1.36 14.83
C ILE A 145 -5.80 -2.80 14.50
N CYS A 146 -7.04 -3.03 14.06
CA CYS A 146 -7.55 -4.35 13.71
C CYS A 146 -6.73 -4.97 12.57
N ILE A 147 -6.57 -4.24 11.46
CA ILE A 147 -5.79 -4.66 10.29
C ILE A 147 -4.32 -4.85 10.66
N SER A 148 -3.70 -3.90 11.36
CA SER A 148 -2.30 -4.00 11.76
C SER A 148 -2.05 -5.21 12.67
N SER A 149 -2.94 -5.46 13.63
CA SER A 149 -2.85 -6.61 14.52
C SER A 149 -3.03 -7.93 13.78
N PHE A 150 -4.02 -8.01 12.88
CA PHE A 150 -4.25 -9.17 12.03
C PHE A 150 -3.03 -9.49 11.16
N LEU A 151 -2.47 -8.50 10.47
CA LEU A 151 -1.29 -8.68 9.63
C LEU A 151 -0.04 -9.03 10.43
N ARG A 152 0.14 -8.47 11.63
CA ARG A 152 1.25 -8.86 12.53
C ARG A 152 1.11 -10.30 13.01
N LEU A 153 -0.10 -10.72 13.38
CA LEU A 153 -0.37 -12.09 13.81
C LEU A 153 -0.11 -13.07 12.67
N PHE A 154 -0.64 -12.78 11.48
CA PHE A 154 -0.37 -13.57 10.28
C PHE A 154 1.13 -13.65 9.99
N GLY A 155 1.83 -12.52 10.09
CA GLY A 155 3.29 -12.45 9.93
C GLY A 155 4.02 -13.36 10.91
N ARG A 156 3.63 -13.33 12.18
CA ARG A 156 4.21 -14.16 13.22
C ARG A 156 3.95 -15.65 12.97
N LEU A 157 2.78 -16.05 12.48
CA LEU A 157 2.46 -17.46 12.23
C LEU A 157 3.22 -18.03 11.03
N TYR A 158 3.30 -17.29 9.93
CA TYR A 158 3.89 -17.79 8.68
C TYR A 158 5.40 -17.53 8.56
N PHE A 159 5.93 -16.49 9.23
CA PHE A 159 7.34 -16.10 9.11
C PHE A 159 8.18 -16.31 10.38
N SER A 160 7.65 -16.93 11.44
CA SER A 160 8.45 -17.40 12.59
C SER A 160 9.25 -18.66 12.25
N TYR A 161 10.42 -18.53 11.63
CA TYR A 161 11.47 -19.54 11.79
C TYR A 161 12.68 -18.92 12.46
N PRO A 162 13.33 -19.64 13.40
CA PRO A 162 14.50 -19.14 14.10
C PRO A 162 15.63 -18.86 13.11
N THR A 163 16.15 -17.64 13.15
CA THR A 163 17.45 -17.31 12.58
C THR A 163 18.49 -17.90 13.51
N LYS A 164 19.02 -19.08 13.15
CA LYS A 164 20.30 -19.56 13.70
C LYS A 164 21.43 -18.89 12.94
#